data_AF-A0A023F6D9-F1
#
_entry.id   AF-A0A023F6D9-F1
#
_cell.length_a   1.000
_cell.length_b   1.000
_cell.length_c   1.000
_cell.angle_alpha   90.00
_cell.angle_beta   90.00
_cell.angle_gamma   90.00
#
_symmetry.space_group_name_H-M   'P 1'
#
loop_
_entity.id
_entity.type
_entity.pdbx_description
1 polymer ?
#
loop_
_entity_poly.entity_id
_entity_poly.type
_entity_poly.pdbx_seq_one_letter_code
_entity_poly.pdbx_strand_id
1 'polypeptide(L)'
;LYLLLIGSIVLTSTKAEEGDSKNTKECNIICPYLFAPDPVCGYCKQSKFITYSSYCWLERDNICYNADCVSIANCSCNANM
;
A
#
# COMPACT_ATOMS: atom_id res chain seq x y z
N LEU A 1 8.87 33.27 -43.02
CA LEU A 1 9.14 31.93 -43.59
C LEU A 1 10.01 31.22 -42.53
N TYR A 2 9.55 30.36 -41.63
CA TYR A 2 8.48 29.37 -41.61
C TYR A 2 7.93 29.26 -40.17
N LEU A 3 6.62 29.06 -40.04
CA LEU A 3 5.92 28.64 -38.82
C LEU A 3 6.38 27.23 -38.39
N LEU A 4 6.16 26.90 -37.10
CA LEU A 4 5.67 25.62 -36.52
C LEU A 4 6.17 25.54 -35.05
N LEU A 5 5.42 25.99 -34.04
CA LEU A 5 4.29 25.30 -33.37
C LEU A 5 4.58 23.84 -32.98
N ILE A 6 5.24 23.60 -31.85
CA ILE A 6 4.97 22.49 -30.90
C ILE A 6 5.96 22.61 -29.72
N GLY A 7 5.60 22.63 -28.45
CA GLY A 7 4.31 22.58 -27.79
C GLY A 7 4.56 22.94 -26.33
N SER A 8 3.68 23.74 -25.74
CA SER A 8 3.66 23.96 -24.31
C SER A 8 3.39 22.61 -23.65
N ILE A 9 4.40 21.98 -23.05
CA ILE A 9 4.16 20.85 -22.15
C ILE A 9 3.59 21.46 -20.89
N VAL A 10 2.26 21.56 -20.86
CA VAL A 10 1.50 21.80 -19.65
C VAL A 10 1.71 20.55 -18.78
N LEU A 11 2.69 20.60 -17.87
CA LEU A 11 2.76 19.69 -16.73
C LEU A 11 1.65 20.11 -15.75
N THR A 12 0.39 19.88 -16.13
CA THR A 12 -0.66 19.69 -15.13
C THR A 12 -0.47 18.28 -14.59
N SER A 13 0.44 18.12 -13.63
CA SER A 13 0.33 17.01 -12.70
C SER A 13 -1.00 17.20 -12.00
N THR A 14 -1.99 16.48 -12.49
CA THR A 14 -3.29 16.32 -11.85
C THR A 14 -3.04 15.96 -10.40
N LYS A 15 -3.70 16.71 -9.51
CA LYS A 15 -3.84 16.44 -8.09
C LYS A 15 -3.80 14.93 -7.83
N ALA A 16 -2.97 14.52 -6.88
CA ALA A 16 -3.15 13.24 -6.20
C ALA A 16 -4.64 13.10 -5.88
N GLU A 17 -5.27 12.05 -6.39
CA GLU A 17 -6.64 11.70 -6.04
C GLU A 17 -6.63 11.24 -4.57
N GLU A 18 -6.64 12.19 -3.64
CA GLU A 18 -7.21 11.95 -2.33
C GLU A 18 -8.71 11.83 -2.53
N GLY A 19 -9.14 10.63 -2.94
CA GLY A 19 -10.53 10.23 -2.93
C GLY A 19 -10.99 10.12 -1.48
N ASP A 20 -11.49 11.23 -0.92
CA ASP A 20 -12.41 11.21 0.23
C ASP A 20 -13.73 10.59 -0.22
N SER A 21 -13.77 9.25 -0.29
CA SER A 21 -15.00 8.50 -0.52
C SER A 21 -15.62 8.14 0.84
N LYS A 22 -16.36 9.08 1.39
CA LYS A 22 -17.27 8.81 2.48
C LYS A 22 -18.48 8.06 1.93
N ASN A 23 -18.68 6.82 2.43
CA ASN A 23 -19.96 6.10 2.57
C ASN A 23 -20.20 4.86 1.67
N THR A 24 -19.40 3.81 1.86
CA THR A 24 -19.78 2.42 2.28
C THR A 24 -18.48 1.67 2.62
N LYS A 25 -18.47 0.92 3.72
CA LYS A 25 -17.25 0.35 4.36
C LYS A 25 -16.65 -0.85 3.63
N GLU A 26 -16.39 -0.75 2.34
CA GLU A 26 -15.65 -1.79 1.61
C GLU A 26 -14.22 -1.32 1.38
N CYS A 27 -13.30 -1.98 2.08
CA CYS A 27 -11.87 -1.86 1.83
C CYS A 27 -11.56 -2.29 0.39
N ASN A 28 -11.39 -1.33 -0.52
CA ASN A 28 -11.13 -1.62 -1.94
C ASN A 28 -9.63 -1.78 -2.26
N ILE A 29 -8.88 -2.41 -1.37
CA ILE A 29 -7.47 -2.74 -1.62
C ILE A 29 -7.39 -4.22 -1.95
N ILE A 30 -7.10 -4.52 -3.21
CA ILE A 30 -6.95 -5.87 -3.72
C ILE A 30 -5.47 -6.21 -3.73
N CYS A 31 -5.10 -7.22 -2.94
CA CYS A 31 -3.75 -7.75 -2.93
C CYS A 31 -3.67 -9.05 -3.75
N PRO A 32 -2.66 -9.22 -4.61
CA PRO A 32 -2.50 -10.45 -5.37
C PRO A 32 -2.24 -11.63 -4.44
N TYR A 33 -2.83 -12.77 -4.77
CA TYR A 33 -2.47 -14.05 -4.17
C TYR A 33 -1.28 -14.62 -4.92
N LEU A 34 -0.11 -14.68 -4.27
CA LEU A 34 1.13 -15.17 -4.86
C LEU A 34 1.35 -16.63 -4.48
N PHE A 35 1.79 -17.46 -5.42
CA PHE A 35 2.12 -18.87 -5.18
C PHE A 35 3.33 -19.04 -4.23
N ALA A 36 4.30 -18.12 -4.33
CA ALA A 36 5.43 -17.99 -3.43
C ALA A 36 5.44 -16.56 -2.86
N PRO A 37 4.70 -16.30 -1.76
CA PRO A 37 4.65 -14.97 -1.15
C PRO A 37 5.95 -14.63 -0.42
N ASP A 38 6.30 -13.35 -0.42
CA ASP A 38 7.39 -12.78 0.38
C ASP A 38 6.82 -12.28 1.72
N PRO A 39 6.91 -13.07 2.81
CA PRO A 39 6.28 -12.70 4.06
C PRO A 39 6.94 -11.47 4.69
N VAL A 40 6.12 -10.68 5.38
CA VAL A 40 6.54 -9.48 6.10
C VAL A 40 6.13 -9.59 7.55
N CYS A 41 7.06 -9.39 8.47
CA CYS A 41 6.76 -9.30 9.89
C CYS A 41 6.41 -7.85 10.23
N GLY A 42 5.17 -7.63 10.67
CA GLY A 42 4.69 -6.35 11.16
C GLY A 42 4.62 -6.33 12.69
N TYR A 43 5.06 -5.22 13.30
CA TYR A 43 4.74 -4.89 14.69
C TYR A 43 3.56 -3.94 14.72
N CYS A 44 2.47 -4.36 15.34
CA CYS A 44 1.16 -3.70 15.30
C CYS A 44 0.74 -3.16 16.66
N LYS A 45 -0.39 -2.43 16.68
CA LYS A 45 -1.10 -2.06 17.91
C LYS A 45 -1.21 -3.23 18.89
N GLN A 46 -1.22 -2.89 20.18
CA GLN A 46 -1.24 -3.84 21.30
C GLN A 46 0.03 -4.72 21.37
N SER A 47 1.14 -4.26 20.79
CA SER A 47 2.43 -4.93 20.86
C SER A 47 2.43 -6.34 20.28
N LYS A 48 1.70 -6.54 19.18
CA LYS A 48 1.55 -7.84 18.51
C LYS A 48 2.45 -7.92 17.28
N PHE A 49 3.10 -9.06 17.11
CA PHE A 49 3.80 -9.41 15.88
C PHE A 49 2.85 -10.19 14.96
N ILE A 50 2.65 -9.72 13.74
CA ILE A 50 1.77 -10.33 12.74
C ILE A 50 2.57 -10.59 11.46
N THR A 51 2.48 -11.81 10.94
CA THR A 51 3.05 -12.15 9.63
C THR A 51 2.04 -11.87 8.54
N TYR A 52 2.41 -10.99 7.61
CA TYR A 52 1.66 -10.68 6.40
C TYR A 52 2.24 -11.43 5.20
N SER A 53 1.40 -11.84 4.25
CA SER A 53 1.87 -12.53 3.03
C SER A 53 2.66 -11.63 2.08
N SER A 54 2.47 -10.31 2.17
CA SER A 54 3.28 -9.31 1.47
C SER A 54 3.03 -7.93 2.06
N TYR A 55 3.81 -6.94 1.62
CA TYR A 55 3.60 -5.53 1.97
C TYR A 55 2.20 -5.00 1.67
N CYS A 56 1.58 -5.46 0.57
CA CYS A 56 0.22 -5.04 0.22
C CYS A 56 -0.78 -5.42 1.32
N TRP A 57 -0.65 -6.62 1.89
CA TRP A 57 -1.56 -7.08 2.94
C TRP A 57 -1.38 -6.28 4.24
N LEU A 58 -0.14 -5.88 4.57
CA LEU A 58 0.13 -4.99 5.70
C LEU A 58 -0.49 -3.60 5.48
N GLU A 59 -0.27 -3.01 4.30
CA GLU A 59 -0.79 -1.69 3.97
C GLU A 59 -2.32 -1.67 3.93
N ARG A 60 -2.92 -2.72 3.35
CA ARG A 60 -4.37 -2.92 3.38
C ARG A 60 -4.90 -2.88 4.80
N ASP A 61 -4.29 -3.62 5.71
CA ASP A 61 -4.77 -3.69 7.08
C ASP A 61 -4.60 -2.35 7.82
N ASN A 62 -3.54 -1.60 7.51
CA ASN A 62 -3.37 -0.23 8.00
C ASN A 62 -4.49 0.70 7.51
N ILE A 63 -4.78 0.68 6.22
CA ILE A 63 -5.77 1.59 5.61
C ILE A 63 -7.19 1.20 6.00
N CYS A 64 -7.51 -0.09 5.98
CA CYS A 64 -8.88 -0.58 6.08
C CYS A 64 -9.31 -0.91 7.51
N TYR A 65 -8.37 -1.32 8.35
CA TYR A 65 -8.66 -1.75 9.72
C TYR A 65 -7.96 -0.89 10.76
N ASN A 66 -7.24 0.16 10.35
CA ASN A 66 -6.44 1.02 11.24
C ASN A 66 -5.49 0.19 12.12
N ALA A 67 -4.91 -0.87 11.53
CA ALA A 67 -4.09 -1.85 12.25
C ALA A 67 -2.84 -1.23 12.87
N ASP A 68 -2.31 -0.16 12.25
CA ASP A 68 -1.15 0.61 12.72
C ASP A 68 0.04 -0.33 12.97
N CYS A 69 0.42 -0.98 11.88
CA CYS A 69 1.49 -1.95 11.78
C CYS A 69 2.67 -1.36 11.01
N VAL A 70 3.86 -1.57 11.53
CA VAL A 70 5.13 -1.20 10.88
C VAL A 70 5.89 -2.47 10.54
N SER A 71 6.39 -2.57 9.30
CA SER A 71 7.28 -3.66 8.90
C SER A 71 8.59 -3.59 9.69
N ILE A 72 8.98 -4.69 10.32
CA ILE A 72 10.25 -4.81 11.06
C ILE A 72 11.21 -5.81 10.44
N ALA A 73 10.71 -6.72 9.59
CA ALA A 73 11.53 -7.69 8.86
C ALA A 73 10.82 -8.21 7.60
N ASN A 74 11.61 -8.53 6.57
CA ASN A 74 11.15 -9.18 5.34
C ASN A 74 11.14 -10.71 5.47
N CYS A 75 10.55 -11.20 6.56
CA CYS A 75 10.36 -12.61 6.84
C CYS A 75 9.15 -12.80 7.76
N SER A 76 8.78 -14.06 8.03
CA SER A 76 7.75 -14.36 9.03
C SER A 76 8.22 -13.97 10.44
N CYS A 77 7.31 -13.51 11.30
CA CYS A 77 7.64 -13.11 12.68
C CYS A 77 8.13 -14.27 13.58
N ASN A 78 7.91 -15.51 13.15
CA ASN A 78 8.41 -16.72 13.80
C ASN A 78 9.37 -17.51 12.89
N ALA A 79 10.00 -16.85 11.91
CA ALA A 79 11.15 -17.43 11.26
C ALA A 79 12.25 -17.51 12.33
N ASN A 80 12.45 -18.71 12.88
CA ASN A 80 13.37 -19.04 13.97
C ASN A 80 14.59 -18.11 14.03
N MET A 81 14.74 -17.43 15.16
CA MET A 81 16.02 -16.90 15.63
C MET A 81 16.92 -18.07 16.03
#